data_AF-A0A1Y3ASC8-F1
#
_entry.id   AF-A0A1Y3ASC8-F1
#
_cell.length_a   1.000
_cell.length_b   1.000
_cell.length_c   1.000
_cell.angle_alpha   90.00
_cell.angle_beta   90.00
_cell.angle_gamma   90.00
#
_symmetry.space_group_name_H-M   'P 1'
#
loop_
_entity.id
_entity.type
_entity.pdbx_description
1 polymer ?
#
loop_
_entity_poly.entity_id
_entity_poly.type
_entity_poly.pdbx_seq_one_letter_code
_entity_poly.pdbx_strand_id
1 'polypeptide(L)' 'MNNLGYKEYSIYGFGIGGQIAIIMAKKFGQRIKSMILHATTTYSDEKLLQNYKQLRDPDCWNDSLMIY' A
#
# COMPACT_ATOMS: atom_id res chain seq x y z
N MET A 1 12.57 3.36 -14.73
CA MET A 1 13.73 4.19 -14.31
C MET A 1 14.91 4.14 -15.27
N ASN A 2 15.23 3.00 -15.91
CA ASN A 2 16.31 2.93 -16.94
C ASN A 2 16.10 3.94 -18.08
N ASN A 3 14.93 3.93 -18.72
CA ASN A 3 14.62 4.83 -19.82
C ASN A 3 14.52 6.31 -19.38
N LEU A 4 14.46 6.56 -18.07
CA LEU A 4 14.47 7.90 -17.49
C LEU A 4 15.86 8.31 -16.98
N GLY A 5 16.89 7.47 -17.16
CA GLY A 5 18.27 7.77 -16.77
C GLY A 5 18.60 7.63 -15.28
N TYR A 6 17.65 7.21 -14.43
CA TYR A 6 17.87 7.13 -12.98
C TYR A 6 18.48 5.79 -12.56
N LYS A 7 19.69 5.83 -11.98
CA LYS A 7 20.39 4.65 -11.46
C LYS A 7 19.84 4.18 -10.11
N GLU A 8 19.55 5.14 -9.23
CA GLU A 8 18.97 4.95 -7.90
C GLU A 8 17.79 5.92 -7.72
N TYR A 9 16.76 5.52 -6.97
CA TYR A 9 15.54 6.32 -6.76
C TYR A 9 14.85 5.95 -5.44
N SER A 10 14.01 6.87 -4.95
CA SER A 10 13.12 6.62 -3.80
C SER A 10 11.70 6.33 -4.29
N ILE A 11 10.96 5.50 -3.55
CA ILE A 11 9.57 5.16 -3.88
C ILE A 11 8.64 5.56 -2.74
N TYR A 12 7.55 6.26 -3.08
CA TYR A 12 6.38 6.39 -2.24
C TYR A 12 5.28 5.49 -2.78
N GLY A 13 4.71 4.63 -1.94
CA GLY A 13 3.63 3.72 -2.32
C GLY A 13 2.39 3.92 -1.44
N PHE A 14 1.25 4.18 -2.06
CA PHE A 14 -0.04 4.31 -1.39
C PHE A 14 -0.98 3.16 -1.78
N GLY A 15 -1.65 2.53 -0.81
CA GLY A 15 -2.58 1.42 -1.08
C GLY A 15 -1.89 0.26 -1.82
N ILE A 16 -2.45 -0.12 -2.97
CA ILE A 16 -1.86 -1.12 -3.87
C ILE A 16 -0.46 -0.69 -4.36
N GLY A 17 -0.22 0.61 -4.51
CA GLY A 17 1.08 1.15 -4.88
C GLY A 17 2.19 0.79 -3.89
N GLY A 18 1.87 0.62 -2.61
CA GLY A 18 2.85 0.14 -1.63
C GLY A 18 3.19 -1.34 -1.75
N GLN A 19 2.23 -2.19 -2.13
CA GLN A 19 2.51 -3.59 -2.46
C GLN A 19 3.44 -3.70 -3.67
N ILE A 20 3.19 -2.89 -4.70
CA ILE A 20 4.07 -2.78 -5.87
C ILE A 20 5.46 -2.29 -5.44
N ALA A 21 5.54 -1.28 -4.57
CA ALA A 21 6.81 -0.77 -4.05
C ALA A 21 7.61 -1.85 -3.31
N ILE A 22 6.95 -2.69 -2.49
CA ILE A 22 7.59 -3.84 -1.81
C ILE A 22 8.14 -4.85 -2.82
N ILE A 23 7.35 -5.21 -3.85
CA ILE A 23 7.81 -6.12 -4.90
C ILE A 23 9.00 -5.53 -5.66
N MET A 24 8.97 -4.23 -5.93
CA MET A 24 10.06 -3.50 -6.57
C MET A 24 11.32 -3.50 -5.70
N ALA A 25 11.19 -3.29 -4.38
CA ALA A 25 12.31 -3.38 -3.44
C ALA A 25 12.92 -4.78 -3.39
N LYS A 26 12.09 -5.83 -3.45
CA LYS A 26 12.59 -7.21 -3.49
C LYS A 26 13.35 -7.51 -4.79
N LYS A 27 12.87 -7.04 -5.94
CA LYS A 27 13.45 -7.35 -7.26
C LYS A 27 14.63 -6.45 -7.63
N PHE A 28 14.59 -5.18 -7.23
CA PHE A 28 15.52 -4.13 -7.67
C PHE A 28 16.13 -3.38 -6.48
N GLY A 29 16.25 -4.02 -5.33
CA GLY A 29 16.63 -3.38 -4.06
C GLY A 29 17.92 -2.56 -4.10
N GLN A 30 18.91 -2.97 -4.90
CA GLN A 30 20.16 -2.22 -5.11
C GLN A 30 19.96 -0.82 -5.72
N ARG A 31 18.76 -0.53 -6.26
CA ARG A 31 18.42 0.73 -6.92
C ARG A 31 17.41 1.56 -6.11
N ILE A 32 16.91 1.03 -4.99
CA ILE A 32 15.98 1.75 -4.13
C ILE A 32 16.76 2.35 -2.96
N LYS A 33 16.87 3.68 -2.95
CA LYS A 33 17.53 4.42 -1.87
C LYS A 33 16.70 4.39 -0.59
N SER A 34 15.41 4.64 -0.72
CA SER A 34 14.46 4.69 0.38
C SER A 34 13.05 4.42 -0.11
N MET A 35 12.20 3.94 0.80
CA MET A 35 10.82 3.60 0.52
C MET A 35 9.91 4.11 1.64
N ILE A 36 8.85 4.81 1.28
CA ILE A 36 7.77 5.22 2.18
C ILE A 36 6.51 4.48 1.75
N LEU A 37 5.87 3.80 2.71
CA LEU A 37 4.63 3.07 2.50
C LEU A 37 3.51 3.75 3.29
N HIS A 38 2.37 3.98 2.65
CA HIS A 38 1.22 4.63 3.25
C HIS A 38 -0.06 3.87 2.91
N ALA A 39 -0.94 3.67 3.91
CA ALA A 39 -2.22 2.97 3.78
C ALA A 39 -2.11 1.65 2.99
N THR A 40 -1.00 0.93 3.20
CA THR A 40 -0.62 -0.25 2.43
C THR A 40 -0.78 -1.48 3.30
N THR A 41 -1.35 -2.53 2.74
CA THR A 41 -1.49 -3.84 3.39
C THR A 41 -0.47 -4.80 2.79
N THR A 42 0.25 -5.54 3.62
CA THR A 42 1.29 -6.50 3.18
C THR A 42 0.78 -7.94 3.11
N TYR A 43 -0.37 -8.19 3.74
CA TYR A 43 -1.12 -9.44 3.67
C TYR A 43 -2.61 -9.13 3.88
N SER A 44 -3.46 -10.12 3.65
CA SER A 44 -4.88 -10.04 3.94
C SER A 44 -5.27 -11.15 4.91
N ASP A 45 -5.87 -10.76 6.02
CA ASP A 45 -6.51 -11.64 6.98
C ASP A 45 -8.02 -11.41 7.00
N GLU A 46 -8.77 -12.27 7.70
CA GLU A 46 -10.22 -12.12 7.81
C GLU A 46 -10.61 -10.77 8.42
N LYS A 47 -9.85 -10.27 9.39
CA LYS A 47 -10.13 -8.98 10.03
C LYS A 47 -10.07 -7.83 9.03
N LEU A 48 -9.04 -7.77 8.19
CA LEU A 48 -8.91 -6.77 7.14
C LEU A 48 -10.05 -6.87 6.13
N LEU A 49 -10.43 -8.09 5.75
CA LEU A 49 -11.57 -8.32 4.84
C LEU A 49 -12.89 -7.84 5.45
N GLN A 50 -13.10 -8.03 6.75
CA GLN A 50 -14.29 -7.51 7.44
C GLN A 50 -14.29 -5.98 7.51
N ASN A 51 -13.14 -5.37 7.78
CA ASN A 51 -13.01 -3.90 7.75
C ASN A 51 -13.31 -3.34 6.36
N TYR A 52 -12.85 -4.00 5.28
CA TYR A 52 -13.18 -3.58 3.91
C TYR A 52 -14.67 -3.71 3.61
N LYS A 53 -15.35 -4.74 4.10
CA LYS A 53 -16.82 -4.87 3.97
C LYS A 53 -17.53 -3.72 4.66
N GLN A 54 -17.14 -3.41 5.90
CA GLN A 54 -17.70 -2.27 6.64
C GLN A 54 -17.47 -0.92 5.93
N LEU A 55 -16.31 -0.71 5.30
CA LEU A 55 -16.04 0.50 4.53
C LEU A 55 -16.79 0.55 3.19
N ARG A 56 -17.09 -0.61 2.59
CA ARG A 56 -17.75 -0.71 1.28
C ARG A 56 -19.26 -0.63 1.38
N ASP A 57 -19.86 -1.27 2.37
CA ASP A 57 -21.32 -1.46 2.47
C ASP A 57 -21.96 -0.31 3.27
N PRO A 58 -22.74 0.58 2.63
CA PRO A 58 -23.30 1.76 3.29
C PRO A 58 -24.23 1.43 4.46
N ASP A 59 -24.87 0.26 4.41
CA ASP A 59 -25.76 -0.23 5.47
C ASP A 59 -25.00 -0.45 6.79
N CYS A 60 -23.68 -0.67 6.73
CA CYS A 60 -22.83 -0.87 7.90
C CYS A 60 -22.16 0.42 8.42
N TRP A 61 -22.36 1.56 7.76
CA TRP A 61 -21.66 2.81 8.10
C TRP A 61 -22.18 3.45 9.39
N ASN A 62 -23.43 3.17 9.78
CA ASN A 62 -24.01 3.63 11.04
C ASN A 62 -23.41 2.92 12.26
N ASP A 63 -22.90 1.70 12.08
CA ASP A 63 -22.25 0.92 13.14
C ASP A 63 -20.79 1.32 13.36
N SER A 64 -20.23 2.11 12.43
CA SER A 64 -18.78 2.28 12.25
C SER A 64 -18.31 3.74 12.27
N LEU A 65 -19.06 4.66 12.90
CA LEU A 65 -18.61 6.04 13.14
C LEU A 65 -17.47 6.08 14.18
N MET A 66 -16.31 5.56 13.79
CA MET A 66 -15.00 5.88 14.33
C MET A 66 -14.24 6.63 13.23
N ILE A 67 -14.63 7.89 13.07
CA ILE A 67 -13.77 8.88 12.42
C ILE A 67 -12.76 9.28 13.51
N TYR A 68 -11.48 8.94 13.27
CA TYR A 68 -10.25 9.31 13.99
C TYR A 68 -10.36 10.05 15.32
#